data_AF-A0A7J8YDN6-F1
#
_entry.id   AF-A0A7J8YDN6-F1
#
_cell.length_a   1.000
_cell.length_b   1.000
_cell.length_c   1.000
_cell.angle_alpha   90.00
_cell.angle_beta   90.00
_cell.angle_gamma   90.00
#
_symmetry.space_group_name_H-M   'P 1'
#
loop_
_entity.id
_entity.type
_entity.pdbx_description
1 polymer ?
#
loop_
_entity_poly.entity_id
_entity_poly.type
_entity_poly.pdbx_seq_one_letter_code
_entity_poly.pdbx_strand_id
1 'polypeptide(L)'
;MDFLKEDVGGSTCCVTAMIHKGDLVVSNPGDCRAVLSRNGVAEALTSDHHGGYVDFCHGVWRIQGSLAVSRAIGNKHLKQWVIAEPETKSLKIQPECEFLILASDDLWNKVTNQEAVNLVRPFCVDIDKPEPFSACKKLAELSSWRGSFGDISVMIIQLERLVSRPV
;
A
#
# COMPACT_ATOMS: atom_id res chain seq x y z
N MET A 1 10.16 28.82 26.37
CA MET A 1 8.98 27.95 26.20
C MET A 1 8.09 28.66 25.22
N ASP A 2 7.77 28.03 24.09
CA ASP A 2 6.62 28.30 23.20
C ASP A 2 6.95 27.75 21.79
N PHE A 3 6.99 26.42 21.68
CA PHE A 3 7.13 25.70 20.40
C PHE A 3 6.08 24.58 20.25
N LEU A 4 5.03 24.61 21.07
CA LEU A 4 3.90 23.66 21.04
C LEU A 4 2.59 24.41 20.79
N LYS A 5 2.53 25.16 19.69
CA LYS A 5 1.28 25.75 19.17
C LYS A 5 1.22 25.59 17.67
N GLU A 6 1.16 24.35 17.22
CA GLU A 6 0.56 24.02 15.93
C GLU A 6 0.22 22.53 15.98
N ASP A 7 -1.05 22.24 16.27
CA ASP A 7 -1.64 20.91 16.23
C ASP A 7 -1.85 20.53 14.75
N VAL A 8 -0.75 20.27 14.05
CA VAL A 8 -0.79 19.80 12.66
C VAL A 8 -1.05 18.31 12.69
N GLY A 9 -2.33 17.94 12.66
CA GLY A 9 -2.78 16.56 12.53
C GLY A 9 -2.40 15.98 11.16
N GLY A 10 -1.23 15.36 11.06
CA GLY A 10 -0.85 14.53 9.92
C GLY A 10 -1.28 13.08 10.15
N SER A 11 -2.06 12.51 9.24
CA SER A 11 -2.25 11.06 9.15
C SER A 11 -1.21 10.51 8.19
N THR A 12 -0.34 9.60 8.65
CA THR A 12 0.53 8.84 7.75
C THR A 12 0.08 7.39 7.78
N CYS A 13 -0.39 6.91 6.63
CA CYS A 13 -0.68 5.50 6.39
C CYS A 13 0.55 4.83 5.79
N CYS A 14 0.86 3.62 6.22
CA CYS A 14 1.99 2.86 5.68
C CYS A 14 1.59 1.41 5.45
N VAL A 15 2.00 0.82 4.35
CA VAL A 15 1.93 -0.63 4.18
C VAL A 15 3.33 -1.20 4.33
N THR A 16 3.45 -2.27 5.09
CA THR A 16 4.74 -2.90 5.39
C THR A 16 4.74 -4.35 4.92
N ALA A 17 5.88 -4.82 4.45
CA ALA A 17 6.11 -6.22 4.11
C ALA A 17 7.39 -6.71 4.79
N MET A 18 7.30 -7.81 5.52
CA MET A 18 8.42 -8.53 6.11
C MET A 18 8.56 -9.87 5.40
N ILE A 19 9.76 -10.15 4.89
CA ILE A 19 10.09 -11.42 4.25
C ILE A 19 11.15 -12.12 5.09
N HIS A 20 10.85 -13.31 5.58
CA HIS A 20 11.76 -14.10 6.40
C HIS A 20 11.59 -15.59 6.10
N LYS A 21 12.67 -16.26 5.70
CA LYS A 21 12.69 -17.73 5.46
C LYS A 21 11.56 -18.25 4.55
N GLY A 22 11.20 -17.47 3.52
CA GLY A 22 10.12 -17.82 2.59
C GLY A 22 8.71 -17.49 3.09
N ASP A 23 8.56 -16.98 4.31
CA ASP A 23 7.31 -16.42 4.79
C ASP A 23 7.24 -14.92 4.44
N LEU A 24 6.08 -14.49 3.94
CA LEU A 24 5.72 -13.10 3.69
C LEU A 24 4.64 -12.69 4.70
N VAL A 25 4.92 -11.63 5.46
CA VAL A 25 3.96 -10.99 6.35
C VAL A 25 3.75 -9.56 5.87
N VAL A 26 2.52 -9.22 5.52
CA VAL A 26 2.13 -7.86 5.13
C VAL A 26 1.24 -7.27 6.23
N SER A 27 1.46 -6.01 6.57
CA SER A 27 0.64 -5.29 7.54
C SER A 27 0.31 -3.88 7.05
N ASN A 28 -0.97 -3.53 7.07
CA ASN A 28 -1.50 -2.21 6.67
C ASN A 28 -2.43 -1.64 7.75
N PRO A 29 -2.07 -0.52 8.41
CA PRO A 29 -2.94 0.21 9.32
C PRO A 29 -3.54 1.47 8.65
N GLY A 30 -3.84 1.48 7.34
CA GLY A 30 -4.31 2.69 6.66
C GLY A 30 -4.93 2.47 5.26
N ASP A 31 -4.82 3.49 4.41
CA ASP A 31 -5.36 3.56 3.04
C ASP A 31 -4.35 3.11 1.95
N CYS A 32 -3.12 2.78 2.33
CA CYS A 32 -2.18 2.09 1.45
C CYS A 32 -2.65 0.67 1.13
N ARG A 33 -2.12 0.07 0.05
CA ARG A 33 -2.44 -1.32 -0.31
C ARG A 33 -1.20 -2.11 -0.74
N ALA A 34 -1.21 -3.38 -0.39
CA ALA A 34 -0.31 -4.39 -0.93
C ALA A 34 -1.06 -5.30 -1.92
N VAL A 35 -0.49 -5.46 -3.11
CA VAL A 35 -1.01 -6.34 -4.17
C VAL A 35 0.08 -7.31 -4.61
N LEU A 36 -0.20 -8.61 -4.48
CA LEU A 36 0.66 -9.69 -4.94
C LEU A 36 0.31 -10.05 -6.38
N SER A 37 1.30 -10.23 -7.24
CA SER A 37 1.13 -10.93 -8.51
C SER A 37 1.39 -12.41 -8.32
N ARG A 38 0.41 -13.23 -8.68
CA ARG A 38 0.49 -14.70 -8.67
C ARG A 38 0.15 -15.24 -10.05
N ASN A 39 1.14 -15.75 -10.79
CA ASN A 39 0.99 -16.16 -12.19
C ASN A 39 0.26 -15.11 -13.06
N GLY A 40 0.62 -13.83 -12.91
CA GLY A 40 0.00 -12.72 -13.61
C GLY A 40 -1.39 -12.30 -13.11
N VAL A 41 -1.94 -12.94 -12.08
CA VAL A 41 -3.22 -12.54 -11.45
C VAL A 41 -2.95 -11.70 -10.21
N ALA A 42 -3.64 -10.57 -10.11
CA ALA A 42 -3.54 -9.69 -8.96
C ALA A 42 -4.35 -10.19 -7.76
N GLU A 43 -3.68 -10.35 -6.62
CA GLU A 43 -4.27 -10.70 -5.33
C GLU A 43 -4.01 -9.56 -4.34
N ALA A 44 -5.06 -8.85 -3.91
CA ALA A 44 -4.92 -7.87 -2.83
C ALA A 44 -4.64 -8.60 -1.51
N LEU A 45 -3.51 -8.26 -0.86
CA LEU A 45 -3.13 -8.85 0.43
C LEU A 45 -3.68 -8.05 1.61
N THR A 46 -3.99 -6.78 1.38
CA THR A 46 -4.64 -5.89 2.35
C THR A 46 -5.80 -5.19 1.68
N SER A 47 -6.79 -4.79 2.47
CA SER A 47 -7.89 -3.93 2.06
C SER A 47 -7.62 -2.50 2.50
N ASP A 48 -8.15 -1.53 1.75
CA ASP A 48 -8.04 -0.12 2.14
C ASP A 48 -8.98 0.13 3.31
N HIS A 49 -8.45 0.60 4.43
CA HIS A 49 -9.25 0.87 5.62
C HIS A 49 -9.76 2.31 5.65
N HIS A 50 -10.81 2.57 4.87
CA HIS A 50 -11.67 3.73 5.05
C HIS A 50 -12.52 3.53 6.33
N GLY A 51 -12.19 4.20 7.43
CA GLY A 51 -12.99 4.16 8.66
C GLY A 51 -14.27 4.95 8.53
N GLY A 52 -15.41 4.62 9.15
CA GLY A 52 -15.61 4.12 10.51
C GLY A 52 -16.25 5.22 11.36
N TYR A 53 -17.59 5.33 11.34
CA TYR A 53 -18.46 6.44 11.78
C TYR A 53 -18.14 7.81 11.17
N VAL A 54 -19.11 8.33 10.41
CA VAL A 54 -18.90 9.41 9.46
C VAL A 54 -19.77 10.61 9.84
N ASP A 55 -19.15 11.77 10.01
CA ASP A 55 -19.85 13.05 10.04
C ASP A 55 -19.63 13.77 8.71
N PHE A 56 -20.70 14.34 8.15
CA PHE A 56 -20.67 14.96 6.82
C PHE A 56 -20.34 16.45 6.98
N CYS A 57 -19.06 16.80 6.77
CA CYS A 57 -18.57 18.17 6.88
C CYS A 57 -17.96 18.62 5.53
N HIS A 58 -18.52 19.68 4.94
CA HIS A 58 -18.01 20.34 3.73
C HIS A 58 -17.86 19.42 2.50
N GLY A 59 -18.78 18.48 2.32
CA GLY A 59 -18.81 17.60 1.14
C GLY A 59 -17.87 16.41 1.18
N VAL A 60 -17.15 16.20 2.29
CA VAL A 60 -16.23 15.07 2.49
C VAL A 60 -16.60 14.34 3.78
N TRP A 61 -16.61 13.02 3.70
CA TRP A 61 -16.88 12.12 4.81
C TRP A 61 -15.68 12.08 5.76
N ARG A 62 -15.86 12.50 7.03
CA ARG A 62 -14.77 12.62 8.03
C ARG A 62 -15.14 11.96 9.35
N ILE A 63 -14.18 11.34 10.03
CA ILE A 63 -14.31 10.91 11.42
C ILE A 63 -14.07 12.14 12.32
N GLN A 64 -15.12 12.61 13.01
CA GLN A 64 -15.12 13.80 13.88
C GLN A 64 -14.53 15.09 13.25
N GLY A 65 -14.65 15.26 11.94
CA GLY A 65 -14.17 16.47 11.24
C GLY A 65 -12.65 16.57 11.06
N SER A 66 -11.85 15.60 11.52
CA SER A 66 -10.38 15.71 11.53
C SER A 66 -9.65 14.64 10.68
N LEU A 67 -10.12 13.39 10.64
CA LEU A 67 -9.38 12.29 10.00
C LEU A 67 -10.24 11.52 8.98
N ALA A 68 -9.68 11.17 7.83
CA ALA A 68 -10.35 10.41 6.76
C ALA A 68 -10.09 8.89 6.80
N VAL A 69 -9.43 8.39 7.85
CA VAL A 69 -9.02 6.97 7.98
C VAL A 69 -9.34 6.40 9.36
N SER A 70 -9.74 5.11 9.45
CA SER A 70 -10.01 4.43 10.74
C SER A 70 -8.75 4.08 11.53
N ARG A 71 -7.59 4.11 10.88
CA ARG A 71 -6.34 3.53 11.36
C ARG A 71 -5.19 4.43 10.90
N ALA A 72 -4.28 4.77 11.81
CA ALA A 72 -3.07 5.55 11.54
C ALA A 72 -2.04 5.32 12.67
N ILE A 73 -0.74 5.39 12.36
CA ILE A 73 0.32 5.33 13.37
C ILE A 73 0.56 6.75 13.91
N GLY A 74 0.14 7.03 15.14
CA GLY A 74 0.19 8.36 15.75
C GLY A 74 -1.00 8.62 16.68
N ASN A 75 -1.29 9.89 17.00
CA ASN A 75 -2.52 10.33 17.69
C ASN A 75 -2.78 9.76 19.10
N LYS A 76 -1.89 10.04 20.05
CA LYS A 76 -2.06 9.70 21.49
C LYS A 76 -3.40 10.19 22.07
N HIS A 77 -3.96 11.29 21.56
CA HIS A 77 -5.21 11.89 22.02
C HIS A 77 -6.48 11.25 21.42
N LEU A 78 -6.37 10.46 20.33
CA LEU A 78 -7.52 9.85 19.63
C LEU A 78 -7.58 8.32 19.77
N LYS A 79 -6.75 7.72 20.64
CA LYS A 79 -6.69 6.26 20.90
C LYS A 79 -8.00 5.64 21.42
N GLN A 80 -8.99 6.46 21.76
CA GLN A 80 -10.33 6.03 22.15
C GLN A 80 -11.22 5.67 20.93
N TRP A 81 -10.81 6.06 19.71
CA TRP A 81 -11.60 5.92 18.48
C TRP A 81 -10.81 5.39 17.27
N VAL A 82 -9.48 5.30 17.36
CA VAL A 82 -8.60 4.82 16.29
C VAL A 82 -7.98 3.49 16.72
N ILE A 83 -8.28 2.41 15.99
CA ILE A 83 -7.73 1.07 16.24
C ILE A 83 -6.34 1.02 15.59
N ALA A 84 -5.30 0.83 16.41
CA ALA A 84 -3.90 0.74 15.95
C ALA A 84 -3.50 -0.68 15.50
N GLU A 85 -4.44 -1.62 15.45
CA GLU A 85 -4.19 -2.97 14.94
C GLU A 85 -4.18 -2.91 13.41
N PRO A 86 -3.06 -3.21 12.73
CA PRO A 86 -3.03 -3.32 11.28
C PRO A 86 -3.83 -4.54 10.81
N GLU A 87 -4.38 -4.50 9.59
CA GLU A 87 -4.72 -5.75 8.91
C GLU A 87 -3.41 -6.44 8.54
N THR A 88 -3.17 -7.60 9.14
CA THR A 88 -1.98 -8.42 8.89
C THR A 88 -2.37 -9.67 8.13
N LYS A 89 -1.73 -9.91 6.98
CA LYS A 89 -1.86 -11.15 6.22
C LYS A 89 -0.50 -11.84 6.15
N SER A 90 -0.47 -13.13 6.49
CA SER A 90 0.72 -13.97 6.41
C SER A 90 0.51 -15.07 5.38
N LEU A 91 1.48 -15.27 4.50
CA LEU A 91 1.45 -16.33 3.50
C LEU A 91 2.87 -16.84 3.22
N LYS A 92 2.96 -18.07 2.73
CA LYS A 92 4.22 -18.60 2.20
C LYS A 92 4.44 -18.11 0.77
N ILE A 93 5.65 -17.65 0.48
CA ILE A 93 6.07 -17.33 -0.89
C ILE A 93 6.20 -18.66 -1.63
N GLN A 94 5.38 -18.82 -2.66
CA GLN A 94 5.38 -19.99 -3.53
C GLN A 94 6.04 -19.62 -4.87
N PRO A 95 6.45 -20.60 -5.70
CA PRO A 95 7.07 -20.34 -7.00
C PRO A 95 6.20 -19.49 -7.94
N GLU A 96 4.89 -19.52 -7.78
CA GLU A 96 3.93 -18.74 -8.58
C GLU A 96 3.85 -17.28 -8.14
N CYS A 97 4.41 -16.90 -6.98
CA CYS A 97 4.47 -15.54 -6.49
C CYS A 97 5.57 -14.76 -7.22
N GLU A 98 5.19 -13.92 -8.18
CA GLU A 98 6.12 -13.23 -9.07
C GLU A 98 6.74 -12.00 -8.36
N PHE A 99 5.89 -11.08 -7.89
CA PHE A 99 6.29 -9.83 -7.24
C PHE A 99 5.18 -9.26 -6.35
N LEU A 100 5.56 -8.37 -5.43
CA LEU A 100 4.65 -7.61 -4.57
C LEU A 100 4.72 -6.13 -4.94
N ILE A 101 3.57 -5.48 -5.07
CA ILE A 101 3.42 -4.02 -5.21
C ILE A 101 2.90 -3.46 -3.89
N LEU A 102 3.63 -2.51 -3.33
CA LEU A 102 3.20 -1.68 -2.20
C LEU A 102 3.03 -0.26 -2.71
N ALA A 103 1.87 0.35 -2.50
CA ALA A 103 1.68 1.75 -2.88
C ALA A 103 0.66 2.50 -2.01
N SER A 104 0.73 3.84 -2.07
CA SER A 104 -0.24 4.73 -1.46
C SER A 104 -1.60 4.71 -2.17
N ASP A 105 -2.62 5.18 -1.48
CA ASP A 105 -3.99 5.33 -1.99
C ASP A 105 -4.05 6.19 -3.26
N ASP A 106 -3.21 7.21 -3.38
CA ASP A 106 -3.08 8.04 -4.57
C ASP A 106 -2.78 7.24 -5.85
N LEU A 107 -2.17 6.05 -5.74
CA LEU A 107 -2.10 5.09 -6.85
C LEU A 107 -3.41 4.31 -7.00
N TRP A 108 -3.86 3.65 -5.93
CA TRP A 108 -4.96 2.68 -5.96
C TRP A 108 -6.33 3.30 -6.25
N ASN A 109 -6.49 4.60 -6.01
CA ASN A 109 -7.65 5.39 -6.40
C ASN A 109 -7.77 5.58 -7.92
N LYS A 110 -6.67 5.42 -8.67
CA LYS A 110 -6.61 5.66 -10.12
C LYS A 110 -6.28 4.42 -10.93
N VAL A 111 -5.64 3.42 -10.33
CA VAL A 111 -5.13 2.24 -11.01
C VAL A 111 -5.67 0.98 -10.33
N THR A 112 -6.29 0.10 -11.10
CA THR A 112 -6.82 -1.16 -10.55
C THR A 112 -5.70 -2.15 -10.25
N ASN A 113 -5.94 -3.09 -9.32
CA ASN A 113 -4.94 -4.10 -8.93
C ASN A 113 -4.42 -4.89 -10.14
N GLN A 114 -5.32 -5.36 -11.02
CA GLN A 114 -4.93 -6.15 -12.18
C GLN A 114 -4.21 -5.31 -13.23
N GLU A 115 -4.62 -4.06 -13.42
CA GLU A 115 -3.91 -3.14 -14.32
C GLU A 115 -2.49 -2.87 -13.85
N ALA A 116 -2.29 -2.66 -12.54
CA ALA A 116 -0.96 -2.47 -11.97
C ALA A 116 -0.08 -3.70 -12.20
N VAL A 117 -0.60 -4.91 -11.96
CA VAL A 117 0.11 -6.17 -12.26
C VAL A 117 0.45 -6.29 -13.74
N ASN A 118 -0.50 -6.04 -14.64
CA ASN A 118 -0.27 -6.12 -16.08
C ASN A 118 0.80 -5.12 -16.56
N LEU A 119 0.87 -3.94 -15.95
CA LEU A 119 1.87 -2.93 -16.28
C LEU A 119 3.26 -3.31 -15.75
N VAL A 120 3.35 -3.87 -14.54
CA VAL A 120 4.62 -4.22 -13.89
C VAL A 120 5.23 -5.50 -14.45
N ARG A 121 4.41 -6.51 -14.77
CA ARG A 121 4.86 -7.86 -15.13
C ARG A 121 5.91 -7.89 -16.25
N PRO A 122 5.77 -7.13 -17.37
CA PRO A 122 6.79 -7.08 -18.43
C PRO A 122 8.15 -6.53 -18.00
N PHE A 123 8.26 -5.87 -16.85
CA PHE A 123 9.49 -5.31 -16.29
C PHE A 123 10.12 -6.18 -15.20
N CYS A 124 9.46 -7.28 -14.82
CA CYS A 124 9.88 -8.11 -13.69
C CYS A 124 9.97 -9.60 -13.99
N VAL A 125 9.18 -10.12 -14.94
CA VAL A 125 9.00 -11.56 -15.20
C VAL A 125 9.49 -11.91 -16.61
N ASP A 126 10.13 -13.07 -16.78
CA ASP A 126 10.63 -13.60 -18.05
C ASP A 126 11.59 -12.69 -18.83
N ILE A 127 12.42 -11.92 -18.12
CA ILE A 127 13.42 -11.00 -18.70
C ILE A 127 14.80 -11.17 -18.08
N ASP A 128 15.84 -11.05 -18.91
CA ASP A 128 17.24 -11.23 -18.48
C ASP A 128 17.68 -10.21 -17.44
N LYS A 129 17.17 -8.97 -17.56
CA LYS A 129 17.51 -7.85 -16.68
C LYS A 129 16.24 -7.12 -16.24
N PRO A 130 15.72 -7.40 -15.04
CA PRO A 130 14.53 -6.73 -14.56
C PRO A 130 14.79 -5.29 -14.15
N GLU A 131 13.79 -4.45 -14.42
CA GLU A 131 13.83 -3.00 -14.22
C GLU A 131 12.61 -2.53 -13.40
N PRO A 132 12.45 -3.00 -12.14
CA PRO A 132 11.31 -2.65 -11.30
C PRO A 132 11.20 -1.14 -11.05
N PHE A 133 12.32 -0.41 -11.08
CA PHE A 133 12.32 1.05 -10.97
C PHE A 133 11.56 1.72 -12.13
N SER A 134 11.77 1.26 -13.36
CA SER A 134 11.04 1.74 -14.54
C SER A 134 9.55 1.46 -14.41
N ALA A 135 9.18 0.30 -13.85
CA ALA A 135 7.79 -0.06 -13.58
C ALA A 135 7.15 0.83 -12.50
N CYS A 136 7.85 1.11 -11.39
CA CYS A 136 7.42 2.07 -10.37
C CYS A 136 7.14 3.45 -10.99
N LYS A 137 8.06 3.95 -11.82
CA LYS A 137 7.91 5.25 -12.49
C LYS A 137 6.67 5.29 -13.38
N LYS A 138 6.46 4.24 -14.19
CA LYS A 138 5.29 4.14 -15.06
C LYS A 138 3.96 4.07 -14.30
N LEU A 139 3.92 3.37 -13.16
CA LEU A 139 2.74 3.35 -12.29
C LEU A 139 2.42 4.73 -11.72
N ALA A 140 3.45 5.43 -11.22
CA ALA A 140 3.28 6.78 -10.70
C ALA A 140 2.79 7.74 -11.80
N GLU A 141 3.44 7.73 -12.97
CA GLU A 141 3.02 8.52 -14.12
C GLU A 141 1.58 8.22 -14.53
N LEU A 142 1.19 6.94 -14.61
CA LEU A 142 -0.18 6.55 -14.98
C LEU A 142 -1.23 7.14 -14.03
N SER A 143 -0.96 7.12 -12.72
CA SER A 143 -1.87 7.74 -11.76
C SER A 143 -1.90 9.27 -11.89
N SER A 144 -0.74 9.92 -12.06
CA SER A 144 -0.67 11.37 -12.31
C SER A 144 -1.45 11.78 -13.56
N TRP A 145 -1.31 11.04 -14.66
CA TRP A 145 -2.05 11.27 -15.91
C TRP A 145 -3.58 11.12 -15.74
N ARG A 146 -4.03 10.34 -14.76
CA ARG A 146 -5.45 10.18 -14.39
C ARG A 146 -5.93 11.21 -13.37
N GLY A 147 -5.18 12.29 -13.19
CA GLY A 147 -5.52 13.40 -12.31
C GLY A 147 -5.41 13.04 -10.83
N SER A 148 -4.41 12.25 -10.46
CA SER A 148 -3.95 12.22 -9.07
C SER A 148 -3.06 13.44 -8.81
N PHE A 149 -3.37 14.18 -7.75
CA PHE A 149 -2.68 15.39 -7.34
C PHE A 149 -1.94 15.21 -6.00
N GLY A 150 -1.94 13.99 -5.46
CA GLY A 150 -1.31 13.66 -4.18
C GLY A 150 0.09 13.06 -4.32
N ASP A 151 0.61 12.57 -3.19
CA ASP A 151 1.97 12.04 -3.06
C ASP A 151 1.99 10.53 -3.40
N ILE A 152 2.19 10.23 -4.69
CA ILE A 152 2.23 8.85 -5.17
C ILE A 152 3.55 8.19 -4.77
N SER A 153 3.46 7.16 -3.93
CA SER A 153 4.59 6.31 -3.53
C SER A 153 4.36 4.88 -4.00
N VAL A 154 5.36 4.28 -4.67
CA VAL A 154 5.28 2.91 -5.20
C VAL A 154 6.58 2.15 -4.93
N MET A 155 6.47 0.95 -4.37
CA MET A 155 7.56 0.01 -4.17
C MET A 155 7.20 -1.35 -4.78
N ILE A 156 8.13 -1.93 -5.55
CA ILE A 156 7.99 -3.25 -6.16
C ILE A 156 9.07 -4.17 -5.58
N ILE A 157 8.66 -5.34 -5.09
CA ILE A 157 9.55 -6.36 -4.52
C ILE A 157 9.45 -7.62 -5.37
N GLN A 158 10.53 -8.02 -6.05
CA GLN A 158 10.56 -9.27 -6.81
C GLN A 158 10.70 -10.46 -5.86
N LEU A 159 9.74 -11.39 -5.89
CA LEU A 159 9.66 -12.50 -4.94
C LEU A 159 10.34 -13.76 -5.47
N GLU A 160 10.37 -13.98 -6.78
CA GLU A 160 11.07 -15.12 -7.41
C GLU A 160 12.55 -15.22 -7.00
N ARG A 161 13.19 -14.08 -6.75
CA ARG A 161 14.60 -14.01 -6.29
C ARG A 161 14.80 -14.42 -4.83
N LEU A 162 13.71 -14.47 -4.06
CA LEU A 162 13.70 -14.73 -2.61
C LEU A 162 13.23 -16.15 -2.30
N VAL A 163 12.66 -16.85 -3.28
CA VAL A 163 12.43 -18.29 -3.19
C VAL A 163 13.79 -18.97 -3.35
N SER A 164 14.29 -19.56 -2.27
CA SER A 164 15.46 -20.42 -2.32
C SER A 164 15.22 -21.50 -3.38
N ARG A 165 16.03 -21.52 -4.44
CA ARG A 165 16.05 -22.63 -5.38
C ARG A 165 16.27 -23.92 -4.57
N PRO A 166 15.44 -24.96 -4.73
CA PRO A 166 15.74 -26.24 -4.11
C PRO A 166 17.14 -26.67 -4.58
N VAL A 167 17.99 -26.99 -3.60
CA VAL A 167 19.36 -27.49 -3.81
C VAL A 167 19.30 -28.89 -4.43
#